data_AF-A0A7I5ECL7-F1
#
_entry.id   AF-A0A7I5ECL7-F1
#
_cell.length_a   1.000
_cell.length_b   1.000
_cell.length_c   1.000
_cell.angle_alpha   90.00
_cell.angle_beta   90.00
_cell.angle_gamma   90.00
#
_symmetry.space_group_name_H-M   'P 1'
#
loop_
_entity.id
_entity.type
_entity.pdbx_description
1 polymer ?
#
loop_
_entity_poly.entity_id
_entity_poly.type
_entity_poly.pdbx_seq_one_letter_code
_entity_poly.pdbx_strand_id
1 'polypeptide(L)'
;TGKKAFKKIHSWYNPKIKWSRQLEEKALEYLNRKKIWRRTSWTYRKDKSLPVGVKVLDTFDGPKWNETEKLTDLPEGTRYGCNIIYQEGSTEDVLGYACLYKKI
;
A
#
# COMPACT_ATOMS: atom_id res chain seq x y z
N THR A 1 11.25 -0.50 -2.87
CA THR A 1 10.65 0.60 -3.67
C THR A 1 9.25 1.00 -3.16
N GLY A 2 8.33 0.06 -2.88
CA GLY A 2 6.99 0.38 -2.32
C GLY A 2 6.98 1.01 -0.91
N LYS A 3 7.85 0.56 0.00
CA LYS A 3 7.99 1.14 1.35
C LYS A 3 8.19 2.67 1.35
N LYS A 4 9.05 3.18 0.47
CA LYS A 4 9.36 4.62 0.38
C LYS A 4 8.11 5.40 -0.07
N ALA A 5 7.37 4.85 -1.04
CA ALA A 5 6.11 5.43 -1.50
C ALA A 5 5.07 5.49 -0.36
N PHE A 6 4.84 4.38 0.35
CA PHE A 6 3.90 4.38 1.48
C PHE A 6 4.25 5.39 2.56
N LYS A 7 5.52 5.47 2.95
CA LYS A 7 5.97 6.45 3.93
C LYS A 7 5.73 7.89 3.46
N LYS A 8 6.02 8.17 2.18
CA LYS A 8 5.80 9.48 1.58
C LYS A 8 4.31 9.85 1.60
N ILE A 9 3.44 8.95 1.16
CA ILE A 9 2.00 9.22 1.13
C ILE A 9 1.43 9.41 2.54
N HIS A 10 1.78 8.54 3.48
CA HIS A 10 1.31 8.69 4.86
C HIS A 10 1.85 9.98 5.50
N SER A 11 3.07 10.42 5.18
CA SER A 11 3.58 11.70 5.67
C SER A 11 2.84 12.92 5.10
N TRP A 12 2.26 12.81 3.90
CA TRP A 12 1.44 13.87 3.30
C TRP A 12 0.08 13.98 3.98
N TYR A 13 -0.59 12.86 4.24
CA TYR A 13 -1.95 12.85 4.80
C TYR A 13 -1.98 12.89 6.33
N ASN A 14 -1.03 12.25 7.01
CA ASN A 14 -0.95 12.26 8.47
C ASN A 14 0.51 12.09 8.95
N PRO A 15 1.25 13.18 9.18
CA PRO A 15 2.64 13.09 9.64
C PRO A 15 2.79 12.58 11.08
N LYS A 16 1.70 12.44 11.84
CA LYS A 16 1.72 12.08 13.27
C LYS A 16 1.77 10.57 13.52
N ILE A 17 1.49 9.76 12.50
CA ILE A 17 1.52 8.29 12.60
C ILE A 17 2.91 7.74 12.27
N LYS A 18 3.27 6.63 12.91
CA LYS A 18 4.64 6.09 12.86
C LYS A 18 4.71 4.73 12.18
N TRP A 19 5.72 4.54 11.34
CA TRP A 19 5.96 3.24 10.68
C TRP A 19 6.29 2.15 11.70
N SER A 20 5.76 0.95 11.48
CA SER A 20 5.98 -0.24 12.29
C SER A 20 6.39 -1.41 11.40
N ARG A 21 7.63 -1.87 11.58
CA ARG A 21 8.16 -3.03 10.87
C ARG A 21 7.33 -4.30 11.13
N GLN A 22 6.87 -4.49 12.36
CA GLN A 22 6.01 -5.63 12.72
C GLN A 22 4.68 -5.62 11.95
N LEU A 23 4.09 -4.43 11.73
CA LEU A 23 2.85 -4.32 10.94
C LEU A 23 3.11 -4.49 9.44
N GLU A 24 4.27 -4.03 8.94
CA GLU A 24 4.73 -4.24 7.56
C GLU A 24 4.91 -5.75 7.25
N GLU A 25 5.47 -6.51 8.20
CA GLU A 25 5.62 -7.96 8.09
C GLU A 25 4.25 -8.67 8.12
N LYS A 26 3.37 -8.28 9.05
CA LYS A 26 1.99 -8.80 9.10
C LYS A 26 1.17 -8.46 7.86
N ALA A 27 1.38 -7.29 7.26
CA ALA A 27 0.73 -6.91 6.00
C ALA A 27 1.18 -7.83 4.86
N LEU A 28 2.45 -8.22 4.81
CA LEU A 28 2.95 -9.20 3.85
C LEU A 28 2.37 -10.60 4.08
N GLU A 29 2.32 -11.05 5.34
CA GLU A 29 1.69 -12.34 5.68
C GLU A 29 0.22 -12.38 5.26
N TYR A 30 -0.53 -11.30 5.51
CA TYR A 30 -1.91 -11.16 5.08
C TYR A 30 -2.05 -11.31 3.56
N LEU A 31 -1.21 -10.60 2.82
CA LEU A 31 -1.17 -10.63 1.35
C LEU A 31 -0.88 -12.03 0.80
N ASN A 32 0.10 -12.71 1.38
CA ASN A 32 0.47 -14.08 0.99
C ASN A 32 -0.66 -15.09 1.26
N ARG A 33 -1.36 -14.97 2.40
CA ARG A 33 -2.48 -15.86 2.75
C ARG A 33 -3.72 -15.65 1.89
N LYS A 34 -3.98 -14.42 1.45
CA LYS A 34 -5.19 -14.07 0.69
C LYS A 34 -5.12 -14.42 -0.80
N LYS A 35 -3.96 -14.90 -1.30
CA LYS A 35 -3.69 -15.13 -2.73
C LYS A 35 -4.21 -13.96 -3.57
N ILE A 36 -3.56 -12.79 -3.51
CA ILE A 36 -3.68 -11.53 -4.30
C ILE A 36 -5.07 -11.15 -4.87
N TRP A 37 -5.69 -12.05 -5.60
CA TRP A 37 -6.95 -12.03 -6.35
C TRP A 37 -8.23 -11.66 -5.62
N ARG A 38 -8.27 -11.52 -4.28
CA ARG A 38 -9.56 -11.48 -3.57
C ARG A 38 -10.00 -10.16 -2.94
N ARG A 39 -9.16 -9.16 -2.63
CA ARG A 39 -9.69 -7.94 -1.95
C ARG A 39 -8.99 -6.59 -2.19
N THR A 40 -7.70 -6.53 -2.52
CA THR A 40 -6.98 -5.26 -2.75
C THR A 40 -5.84 -5.46 -3.75
N SER A 41 -6.22 -5.64 -5.02
CA SER A 41 -5.26 -5.76 -6.12
C SER A 41 -5.61 -4.81 -7.24
N TRP A 42 -4.57 -4.28 -7.87
CA TRP A 42 -4.67 -3.40 -9.03
C TRP A 42 -4.03 -4.10 -10.23
N THR A 43 -4.78 -4.17 -11.32
CA THR A 43 -4.27 -4.64 -12.60
C THR A 43 -3.74 -3.46 -13.38
N TYR A 44 -2.50 -3.58 -13.83
CA TYR A 44 -1.88 -2.66 -14.76
C TYR A 44 -1.86 -3.36 -16.12
N ARG A 45 -2.36 -2.69 -17.16
CA ARG A 45 -2.02 -3.09 -18.54
C ARG A 45 -0.51 -3.13 -18.63
N LYS A 46 0.03 -4.10 -19.36
CA LYS A 46 1.47 -4.33 -19.47
C LYS A 46 2.18 -3.19 -20.20
N ASP A 47 2.30 -2.07 -19.52
CA ASP A 47 3.20 -0.98 -19.85
C ASP A 47 4.42 -1.15 -18.94
N LYS A 48 5.47 -1.73 -19.52
CA LYS A 48 6.72 -2.08 -18.82
C LYS A 48 7.55 -0.85 -18.41
N SER A 49 7.13 0.36 -18.77
CA SER A 49 7.93 1.57 -18.56
C SER A 49 7.94 2.08 -17.11
N LEU A 50 6.91 1.78 -16.31
CA LEU A 50 6.78 2.34 -14.97
C LEU A 50 7.43 1.46 -13.89
N PRO A 51 8.39 1.99 -13.10
CA PRO A 51 8.94 1.28 -11.95
C PRO A 51 7.83 0.92 -10.94
N VAL A 52 7.98 -0.20 -10.23
CA VAL A 52 7.01 -0.64 -9.20
C VAL A 52 6.72 0.46 -8.16
N GLY A 53 7.71 1.27 -7.80
CA GLY A 53 7.50 2.41 -6.89
C GLY A 53 6.56 3.48 -7.43
N VAL A 54 6.59 3.72 -8.74
CA VAL A 54 5.69 4.66 -9.42
C VAL A 54 4.30 4.05 -9.52
N LYS A 55 4.17 2.76 -9.86
CA LYS A 55 2.88 2.04 -9.82
C LYS A 55 2.24 2.10 -8.42
N VAL A 56 3.04 1.93 -7.36
CA VAL A 56 2.56 2.11 -5.98
C VAL A 56 2.08 3.54 -5.75
N LEU A 57 2.88 4.56 -6.09
CA LEU A 57 2.43 5.95 -5.92
C LEU A 57 1.13 6.21 -6.69
N ASP A 58 1.03 5.81 -7.95
CA ASP A 58 -0.17 6.00 -8.78
C ASP A 58 -1.43 5.31 -8.21
N THR A 59 -1.27 4.11 -7.64
CA THR A 59 -2.35 3.40 -6.94
C THR A 59 -2.99 4.23 -5.83
N PHE A 60 -2.17 5.06 -5.19
CA PHE A 60 -2.46 5.69 -3.91
C PHE A 60 -2.60 7.21 -4.01
N ASP A 61 -1.99 7.85 -4.99
CA ASP A 61 -2.04 9.29 -5.23
C ASP A 61 -3.22 9.69 -6.14
N GLY A 62 -3.99 8.71 -6.61
CA GLY A 62 -5.14 8.92 -7.48
C GLY A 62 -6.47 9.06 -6.72
N PRO A 63 -7.53 9.58 -7.40
CA PRO A 63 -8.91 9.68 -6.87
C PRO A 63 -9.54 8.34 -6.47
N LYS A 64 -8.83 7.23 -6.70
CA LYS A 64 -9.26 5.87 -6.40
C LYS A 64 -8.85 5.42 -4.99
N TRP A 65 -7.87 6.05 -4.34
CA TRP A 65 -7.58 5.78 -2.93
C TRP A 65 -8.48 6.61 -2.02
N ASN A 66 -9.73 6.16 -1.88
CA ASN A 66 -10.73 6.83 -1.05
C ASN A 66 -10.57 6.55 0.47
N GLU A 67 -9.33 6.32 0.94
CA GLU A 67 -9.04 6.18 2.39
C GLU A 67 -8.20 7.33 2.94
N THR A 68 -8.01 8.40 2.16
CA THR A 68 -7.32 9.62 2.58
C THR A 68 -7.97 10.26 3.79
N GLU A 69 -9.30 10.36 3.84
CA GLU A 69 -10.04 10.83 5.02
C GLU A 69 -9.81 9.91 6.23
N LYS A 70 -9.74 8.60 6.02
CA LYS A 70 -9.45 7.65 7.11
C LYS A 70 -8.03 7.80 7.65
N LEU A 71 -7.08 8.24 6.82
CA LEU A 71 -5.70 8.48 7.22
C LEU A 71 -5.56 9.77 8.04
N THR A 72 -6.21 10.86 7.61
CA THR A 72 -6.18 12.15 8.32
C THR A 72 -6.72 12.04 9.74
N ASP A 73 -7.73 11.20 9.94
CA ASP A 73 -8.43 11.03 11.23
C ASP A 73 -7.73 10.07 12.20
N LEU A 74 -6.60 9.47 11.82
CA LEU A 74 -5.87 8.59 12.72
C LEU A 74 -5.25 9.38 13.89
N PRO A 75 -5.44 8.93 15.14
CA PRO A 75 -4.92 9.64 16.30
C PRO A 75 -3.39 9.62 16.30
N GLU A 76 -2.81 10.65 16.91
CA GLU A 76 -1.37 10.76 17.10
C GLU A 76 -0.81 9.53 17.81
N GLY A 77 0.36 9.08 17.37
CA GLY A 77 0.98 7.87 17.91
C GLY A 77 0.43 6.57 17.32
N THR A 78 -0.61 6.60 16.47
CA THR A 78 -1.02 5.43 15.66
C THR A 78 0.20 4.86 14.93
N ARG A 79 0.34 3.54 14.99
CA ARG A 79 1.38 2.82 14.26
C ARG A 79 0.80 2.20 13.01
N TYR A 80 1.54 2.25 11.90
CA TYR A 80 1.09 1.66 10.64
C TYR A 80 2.20 0.85 9.98
N GLY A 81 1.82 -0.11 9.16
CA GLY A 81 2.75 -0.84 8.31
C GLY A 81 2.04 -1.33 7.06
N CYS A 82 2.64 -1.05 5.90
CA CYS A 82 2.09 -1.41 4.61
C CYS A 82 3.08 -2.30 3.85
N ASN A 83 2.56 -3.19 3.02
CA ASN A 83 3.37 -3.98 2.10
C ASN A 83 2.67 -4.17 0.76
N ILE A 84 3.44 -4.62 -0.23
CA ILE A 84 2.95 -4.98 -1.55
C ILE A 84 3.44 -6.37 -1.93
N ILE A 85 2.69 -6.98 -2.83
CA ILE A 85 3.14 -8.12 -3.63
C ILE A 85 2.88 -7.79 -5.09
N TYR A 86 3.83 -8.14 -5.94
CA TYR A 86 3.78 -7.85 -7.36
C TYR A 86 3.92 -9.15 -8.12
N GLN A 87 2.97 -9.42 -9.00
CA GLN A 87 2.95 -10.59 -9.86
C GLN A 87 2.87 -10.14 -11.31
N GLU A 88 3.91 -10.42 -12.07
CA GLU A 88 3.92 -10.20 -13.52
C GLU A 88 3.07 -11.27 -14.20
N GLY A 89 2.21 -10.85 -15.13
CA GLY A 89 1.41 -11.74 -15.97
C GLY A 89 1.82 -11.68 -17.44
N SER A 90 1.23 -12.55 -18.24
CA SER A 90 1.39 -12.52 -19.70
C SER A 90 0.80 -11.24 -20.29
N THR A 91 -0.39 -10.85 -19.84
CA THR A 91 -1.18 -9.73 -20.38
C THR A 91 -1.28 -8.53 -19.43
N GLU A 92 -1.29 -8.78 -18.12
CA GLU A 92 -1.45 -7.75 -17.09
C GLU A 92 -0.52 -8.02 -15.91
N ASP A 93 -0.04 -6.96 -15.28
CA ASP A 93 0.67 -7.05 -14.01
C ASP A 93 -0.33 -6.84 -12.87
N VAL A 94 -0.22 -7.64 -11.81
CA VAL A 94 -1.07 -7.54 -10.62
C VAL A 94 -0.25 -7.00 -9.46
N LEU A 95 -0.66 -5.86 -8.93
CA LEU A 95 -0.11 -5.27 -7.71
C LEU A 95 -1.11 -5.44 -6.56
N GLY A 96 -0.82 -6.35 -5.64
CA GLY A 96 -1.54 -6.48 -4.39
C GLY A 96 -0.94 -5.57 -3.31
N TYR A 97 -1.78 -4.98 -2.47
CA TYR A 97 -1.31 -4.19 -1.34
C TYR A 97 -2.16 -4.41 -0.07
N ALA A 98 -1.53 -4.15 1.06
CA ALA A 98 -2.21 -4.09 2.35
C ALA A 98 -1.54 -3.06 3.26
N CYS A 99 -2.35 -2.33 4.01
CA CYS A 99 -1.92 -1.46 5.09
C CYS A 99 -2.64 -1.86 6.37
N LEU A 100 -1.88 -2.02 7.46
CA LEU A 100 -2.41 -2.30 8.79
C LEU A 100 -2.13 -1.12 9.70
N TYR A 101 -3.13 -0.76 10.50
CA TYR A 101 -3.07 0.35 11.45
C TYR A 101 -3.37 -0.18 12.86
N LYS A 102 -2.55 0.22 13.82
CA LYS A 102 -2.80 0.01 15.24
C LYS A 102 -3.00 1.37 15.88
N LYS A 103 -4.26 1.73 16.10
CA LYS A 103 -4.66 2.91 16.88
C LYS A 103 -4.23 2.70 18.34
N ILE A 104 -3.93 3.81 19.03
CA ILE A 104 -3.75 3.83 20.47
C ILE A 104 -5.13 3.79 21.13
#